data_AF-A0A829HLQ9-F1
#
_entry.id   AF-A0A829HLQ9-F1
#
_cell.length_a   1.000
_cell.length_b   1.000
_cell.length_c   1.000
_cell.angle_alpha   90.00
_cell.angle_beta   90.00
_cell.angle_gamma   90.00
#
_symmetry.space_group_name_H-M   'P 1'
#
loop_
_entity.id
_entity.type
_entity.pdbx_description
1 polymer ?
#
loop_
_entity_poly.entity_id
_entity_poly.type
_entity_poly.pdbx_seq_one_letter_code
_entity_poly.pdbx_strand_id
1 'polypeptide(L)'
;MPNLKTTFALTCVLSSALVLSACNKDKEPTAKQQQQSSASNDAIGQLNQTPIKQFPATADDGHDIAVLEDYDHRFTDMSDSMEMELAKMKEANSLTPEFEQQRQKDNVNSALKMLKELELKTEQGRYIQGLLYDYWEHQAQVLEQANTAQTTDANQQVNQLNEYLHAQSQLHHWRNAQTAESKMQAE
;
A
#
# COMPACT_ATOMS: atom_id res chain seq x y z
N MET A 1 -13.59 48.79 18.58
CA MET A 1 -14.42 48.34 17.44
C MET A 1 -13.53 47.56 16.48
N PRO A 2 -13.93 46.40 15.91
CA PRO A 2 -14.69 45.28 16.44
C PRO A 2 -13.89 43.95 16.44
N ASN A 3 -14.47 42.96 17.13
CA ASN A 3 -14.07 41.57 17.25
C ASN A 3 -14.33 40.77 15.97
N LEU A 4 -13.50 39.78 15.63
CA LEU A 4 -13.95 38.60 14.87
C LEU A 4 -13.53 37.31 15.58
N LYS A 5 -14.51 36.67 16.20
CA LYS A 5 -14.47 35.26 16.60
C LYS A 5 -14.86 34.45 15.36
N THR A 6 -14.00 33.55 14.90
CA THR A 6 -14.36 32.61 13.84
C THR A 6 -14.64 31.26 14.47
N THR A 7 -15.92 31.02 14.74
CA THR A 7 -16.48 29.72 15.07
C THR A 7 -16.51 28.90 13.77
N PHE A 8 -15.72 27.83 13.66
CA PHE A 8 -15.90 26.89 12.55
C PHE A 8 -16.94 25.85 12.96
N ALA A 9 -18.14 26.00 12.41
CA ALA A 9 -19.29 25.16 12.68
C ALA A 9 -19.13 23.80 11.97
N LEU A 10 -19.31 22.74 12.76
CA LEU A 10 -19.51 21.37 12.35
C LEU A 10 -20.78 21.28 11.48
N THR A 11 -20.64 20.99 10.19
CA THR A 11 -21.78 20.63 9.33
C THR A 11 -21.70 19.15 8.96
N CYS A 12 -22.38 18.33 9.75
CA CYS A 12 -22.87 17.02 9.32
C CYS A 12 -24.08 17.23 8.41
N VAL A 13 -23.98 16.87 7.14
CA VAL A 13 -25.13 16.40 6.34
C VAL A 13 -24.62 15.37 5.32
N LEU A 14 -24.59 14.10 5.70
CA LEU A 14 -24.55 12.97 4.77
C LEU A 14 -25.99 12.63 4.39
N SER A 15 -26.45 13.17 3.26
CA SER A 15 -27.74 12.77 2.67
C SER A 15 -27.49 11.63 1.68
N SER A 16 -27.76 10.41 2.13
CA SER A 16 -27.85 9.22 1.29
C SER A 16 -29.08 9.29 0.39
N ALA A 17 -28.87 9.35 -0.91
CA ALA A 17 -29.89 8.99 -1.90
C ALA A 17 -29.21 8.18 -3.02
N LEU A 18 -29.03 6.88 -2.80
CA LEU A 18 -28.78 5.93 -3.88
C LEU A 18 -30.13 5.68 -4.56
N VAL A 19 -30.40 6.41 -5.65
CA VAL A 19 -31.51 6.08 -6.54
C VAL A 19 -31.06 4.90 -7.41
N LEU A 20 -31.67 3.74 -7.15
CA LEU A 20 -31.62 2.56 -8.01
C LEU A 20 -32.32 2.88 -9.33
N SER A 21 -31.54 3.21 -10.37
CA SER A 21 -32.04 3.22 -11.75
C SER A 21 -31.87 1.82 -12.34
N ALA A 22 -33.02 1.21 -12.60
CA ALA A 22 -33.20 -0.11 -13.19
C ALA A 22 -32.57 -0.24 -14.59
N CYS A 23 -32.21 -1.49 -14.91
CA CYS A 23 -31.81 -1.99 -16.22
C CYS A 23 -32.64 -1.41 -17.38
N ASN A 24 -31.98 -0.99 -18.46
CA ASN A 24 -32.56 -1.18 -19.78
C ASN A 24 -31.49 -1.54 -20.81
N LYS A 25 -31.87 -2.51 -21.64
CA LYS A 25 -31.08 -3.16 -22.67
C LYS A 25 -31.38 -2.51 -24.02
N ASP A 26 -30.37 -2.52 -24.89
CA ASP A 26 -30.43 -2.33 -26.35
C ASP A 26 -30.58 -0.88 -26.91
N LYS A 27 -29.45 -0.33 -27.38
CA LYS A 27 -29.14 0.11 -28.77
C LYS A 27 -28.25 1.35 -28.82
N GLU A 28 -27.05 1.19 -29.38
CA GLU A 28 -26.31 2.27 -30.05
C GLU A 28 -27.10 2.81 -31.25
N PRO A 29 -27.02 4.12 -31.54
CA PRO A 29 -25.96 4.60 -32.45
C PRO A 29 -25.35 5.98 -32.09
N THR A 30 -24.02 6.02 -32.17
CA THR A 30 -23.15 7.11 -32.66
C THR A 30 -23.54 8.58 -32.36
N ALA A 31 -22.75 9.22 -31.50
CA ALA A 31 -22.53 10.66 -31.52
C ALA A 31 -21.03 10.98 -31.42
N LYS A 32 -20.53 11.72 -32.41
CA LYS A 32 -19.22 12.39 -32.37
C LYS A 32 -19.18 13.34 -31.17
N GLN A 33 -18.14 13.29 -30.34
CA GLN A 33 -17.65 14.43 -29.55
C GLN A 33 -16.17 14.20 -29.22
N GLN A 34 -15.31 15.00 -29.85
CA GLN A 34 -14.56 16.05 -29.17
C GLN A 34 -13.40 15.50 -28.34
N GLN A 35 -12.26 15.52 -29.01
CA GLN A 35 -10.95 15.76 -28.45
C GLN A 35 -11.03 16.78 -27.31
N GLN A 36 -10.98 16.28 -26.07
CA GLN A 36 -10.73 17.09 -24.89
C GLN A 36 -9.47 16.54 -24.25
N SER A 37 -8.38 17.26 -24.55
CA SER A 37 -7.12 17.21 -23.85
C SER A 37 -7.34 17.42 -22.36
N SER A 38 -7.05 16.39 -21.57
CA SER A 38 -6.77 16.51 -20.13
C SER A 38 -5.43 15.84 -19.87
N ALA A 39 -4.36 16.55 -20.26
CA ALA A 39 -3.04 16.34 -19.70
C ALA A 39 -3.04 16.98 -18.30
N SER A 40 -3.35 16.18 -17.28
CA SER A 40 -3.13 16.48 -15.86
C SER A 40 -3.12 15.18 -15.06
N ASN A 41 -1.95 14.56 -14.96
CA ASN A 41 -1.43 13.92 -13.74
C ASN A 41 -2.27 12.87 -12.97
N ASP A 42 -3.00 11.96 -13.63
CA ASP A 42 -3.55 10.77 -12.99
C ASP A 42 -2.50 9.63 -12.91
N ALA A 43 -1.44 9.85 -12.14
CA ALA A 43 -0.45 8.80 -11.84
C ALA A 43 -1.07 7.73 -10.92
N ILE A 44 -1.95 8.14 -9.99
CA ILE A 44 -2.65 7.24 -9.04
C ILE A 44 -3.75 6.39 -9.73
N GLY A 45 -4.23 6.81 -10.91
CA GLY A 45 -5.26 6.08 -11.67
C GLY A 45 -4.77 4.79 -12.36
N GLN A 46 -3.48 4.47 -12.27
CA GLN A 46 -2.83 3.32 -12.93
C GLN A 46 -2.41 2.23 -11.94
N LEU A 47 -3.15 2.06 -10.84
CA LEU A 47 -3.04 0.87 -10.02
C LEU A 47 -3.55 -0.34 -10.81
N ASN A 48 -2.66 -0.96 -11.58
CA ASN A 48 -2.98 -2.12 -12.39
C ASN A 48 -2.81 -3.38 -11.53
N GLN A 49 -3.87 -4.18 -11.42
CA GLN A 49 -3.77 -5.47 -10.76
C GLN A 49 -2.90 -6.41 -11.61
N THR A 50 -1.66 -6.63 -11.18
CA THR A 50 -0.82 -7.68 -11.75
C THR A 50 -1.48 -9.03 -11.48
N PRO A 51 -1.60 -9.93 -12.50
CA PRO A 51 -2.20 -11.23 -12.30
C PRO A 51 -1.45 -12.06 -11.24
N ILE A 52 -2.21 -12.80 -10.43
CA ILE A 52 -1.67 -13.74 -9.45
C ILE A 52 -0.86 -14.82 -10.18
N LYS A 53 0.45 -14.81 -9.96
CA LYS A 53 1.37 -15.87 -10.39
C LYS A 53 1.04 -17.15 -9.61
N GLN A 54 0.87 -18.24 -10.34
CA GLN A 54 0.57 -19.55 -9.78
C GLN A 54 1.85 -20.26 -9.34
N PHE A 55 1.76 -20.96 -8.21
CA PHE A 55 2.80 -21.83 -7.68
C PHE A 55 2.16 -23.16 -7.26
N PRO A 56 2.90 -24.28 -7.30
CA PRO A 56 2.41 -25.54 -6.77
C PRO A 56 2.23 -25.44 -5.24
N ALA A 57 1.14 -26.02 -4.72
CA ALA A 57 0.95 -26.13 -3.28
C ALA A 57 2.03 -27.01 -2.65
N THR A 58 2.48 -26.63 -1.45
CA THR A 58 3.51 -27.37 -0.70
C THR A 58 3.09 -27.61 0.75
N ALA A 59 3.75 -28.57 1.40
CA ALA A 59 3.51 -28.85 2.83
C ALA A 59 3.97 -27.71 3.76
N ASP A 60 4.85 -26.82 3.28
CA ASP A 60 5.37 -25.67 4.04
C ASP A 60 4.58 -24.37 3.77
N ASP A 61 3.49 -24.42 2.99
CA ASP A 61 2.71 -23.22 2.66
C ASP A 61 2.18 -22.52 3.91
N GLY A 62 1.60 -23.27 4.85
CA GLY A 62 1.10 -22.70 6.12
C GLY A 62 2.21 -22.09 6.98
N HIS A 63 3.43 -22.61 6.91
CA HIS A 63 4.58 -22.05 7.61
C HIS A 63 4.97 -20.69 7.02
N ASP A 64 5.19 -20.62 5.70
CA ASP A 64 5.64 -19.40 5.05
C ASP A 64 4.59 -18.29 5.08
N ILE A 65 3.30 -18.63 4.99
CA ILE A 65 2.20 -17.68 5.18
C ILE A 65 2.29 -17.06 6.57
N ALA A 66 2.44 -17.87 7.62
CA ALA A 66 2.55 -17.37 8.99
C ALA A 66 3.79 -16.48 9.21
N VAL A 67 4.93 -16.82 8.59
CA VAL A 67 6.15 -16.00 8.64
C VAL A 67 5.94 -14.65 7.96
N LEU A 68 5.26 -14.60 6.82
CA LEU A 68 4.96 -13.36 6.11
C LEU A 68 3.90 -12.51 6.82
N GLU A 69 2.91 -13.13 7.46
CA GLU A 69 1.93 -12.41 8.29
C GLU A 69 2.56 -11.83 9.55
N ASP A 70 3.47 -12.55 10.22
CA ASP A 70 4.24 -12.03 11.36
C ASP A 70 5.11 -10.83 10.96
N TYR A 71 5.74 -10.91 9.79
CA TYR A 71 6.47 -9.78 9.22
C TYR A 71 5.59 -8.53 9.07
N ASP A 72 4.41 -8.67 8.47
CA ASP A 72 3.47 -7.56 8.24
C ASP A 72 2.97 -6.95 9.56
N HIS A 73 2.66 -7.81 10.54
CA HIS A 73 2.25 -7.38 11.88
C HIS A 73 3.36 -6.58 12.58
N ARG A 74 4.58 -7.12 12.63
CA ARG A 74 5.72 -6.46 13.28
C ARG A 74 6.09 -5.14 12.61
N PHE A 75 5.97 -5.08 11.29
CA PHE A 75 6.22 -3.85 10.54
C PHE A 75 5.15 -2.79 10.83
N THR A 76 3.87 -3.17 10.87
CA THR A 76 2.76 -2.29 11.25
C THR A 76 2.94 -1.76 12.66
N ASP A 77 3.19 -2.62 13.65
CA ASP A 77 3.40 -2.21 15.05
C ASP A 77 4.54 -1.18 15.20
N MET A 78 5.66 -1.43 14.52
CA MET A 78 6.80 -0.53 14.52
C MET A 78 6.45 0.82 13.88
N SER A 79 5.73 0.79 12.75
CA SER A 79 5.33 2.00 12.02
C SER A 79 4.35 2.84 12.84
N ASP A 80 3.33 2.21 13.44
CA ASP A 80 2.37 2.86 14.33
C ASP A 80 3.07 3.51 15.53
N SER A 81 4.04 2.79 16.13
CA SER A 81 4.84 3.33 17.23
C SER A 81 5.65 4.56 16.81
N MET A 82 6.21 4.56 15.60
CA MET A 82 6.94 5.70 15.05
C MET A 82 5.99 6.87 14.78
N GLU A 83 4.82 6.64 14.17
CA GLU A 83 3.82 7.68 13.90
C GLU A 83 3.36 8.36 15.19
N MET A 84 3.12 7.59 16.26
CA MET A 84 2.78 8.12 17.57
C MET A 84 3.90 8.99 18.17
N GLU A 85 5.17 8.59 18.00
CA GLU A 85 6.33 9.37 18.45
C GLU A 85 6.40 10.71 17.70
N LEU A 86 6.29 10.69 16.37
CA LEU A 86 6.32 11.89 15.53
C LEU A 86 5.17 12.84 15.87
N ALA A 87 3.96 12.30 16.10
CA ALA A 87 2.80 13.08 16.51
C ALA A 87 3.04 13.80 17.85
N LYS A 88 3.58 13.10 18.86
CA LYS A 88 3.90 13.70 20.17
C LYS A 88 4.95 14.80 20.05
N MET A 89 5.99 14.59 19.24
CA MET A 89 7.02 15.61 19.02
C MET A 89 6.47 16.83 18.28
N LYS A 90 5.56 16.63 17.34
CA LYS A 90 4.86 17.70 16.64
C LYS A 90 4.02 18.54 17.61
N GLU A 91 3.26 17.89 18.48
CA GLU A 91 2.48 18.57 19.54
C GLU A 91 3.37 19.36 20.50
N ALA A 92 4.55 18.83 20.83
CA ALA A 92 5.54 19.49 21.68
C ALA A 92 6.34 20.61 20.98
N ASN A 93 6.10 20.86 19.68
CA ASN A 93 6.92 21.75 18.83
C ASN A 93 8.42 21.41 18.85
N SER A 94 8.75 20.12 19.02
CA SER A 94 10.13 19.62 19.06
C SER A 94 10.49 18.77 17.84
N LEU A 95 9.55 18.52 16.93
CA LEU A 95 9.80 17.77 15.69
C LEU A 95 10.60 18.63 14.72
N THR A 96 11.80 18.16 14.34
CA THR A 96 12.63 18.79 13.30
C THR A 96 12.57 17.95 12.01
N PRO A 97 12.77 18.57 10.84
CA PRO A 97 12.82 17.85 9.56
C PRO A 97 13.89 16.76 9.52
N GLU A 98 15.05 16.99 10.15
CA GLU A 98 16.15 16.03 10.18
C GLU A 98 15.79 14.79 11.01
N PHE A 99 15.07 14.98 12.13
CA PHE A 99 14.58 13.87 12.93
C PHE A 99 13.55 13.06 12.16
N GLU A 100 12.56 13.72 11.54
CA GLU A 100 11.55 13.04 10.73
C GLU A 100 12.17 12.23 9.59
N GLN A 101 13.14 12.81 8.86
CA GLN A 101 13.86 12.11 7.80
C GLN A 101 14.64 10.90 8.35
N GLN A 102 15.31 11.04 9.50
CA GLN A 102 16.03 9.93 10.11
C GLN A 102 15.08 8.79 10.51
N ARG A 103 13.92 9.11 11.10
CA ARG A 103 12.92 8.09 11.46
C ARG A 103 12.37 7.35 10.25
N GLN A 104 12.12 8.05 9.14
CA GLN A 104 11.73 7.40 7.88
C GLN A 104 12.80 6.42 7.39
N LYS A 105 14.08 6.81 7.42
CA LYS A 105 15.21 5.93 7.06
C LYS A 105 15.30 4.72 7.99
N ASP A 106 15.15 4.92 9.30
CA ASP A 106 15.17 3.83 10.28
C ASP A 106 14.05 2.83 10.03
N ASN A 107 12.85 3.30 9.68
CA ASN A 107 11.69 2.45 9.41
C ASN A 107 11.92 1.56 8.18
N VAL A 108 12.40 2.16 7.08
CA VAL A 108 12.71 1.43 5.83
C VAL A 108 13.83 0.41 6.05
N ASN A 109 14.89 0.79 6.75
CA ASN A 109 16.00 -0.13 7.07
C ASN A 109 15.55 -1.29 7.95
N SER A 110 14.62 -1.03 8.87
CA SER A 110 14.04 -2.07 9.73
C SER A 110 13.19 -3.05 8.93
N ALA A 111 12.38 -2.57 7.98
CA ALA A 111 11.63 -3.42 7.04
C ALA A 111 12.59 -4.33 6.23
N LEU A 112 13.62 -3.75 5.62
CA LEU A 112 14.64 -4.51 4.86
C LEU A 112 15.35 -5.56 5.71
N LYS A 113 15.72 -5.20 6.94
CA LYS A 113 16.40 -6.14 7.85
C LYS A 113 15.47 -7.30 8.22
N MET A 114 14.24 -7.01 8.62
CA MET A 114 13.26 -8.05 8.95
C MET A 114 12.99 -8.98 7.75
N LEU A 115 12.89 -8.42 6.53
CA LEU A 115 12.73 -9.23 5.32
C LEU A 115 13.89 -10.18 5.08
N LYS A 116 15.14 -9.73 5.26
CA LYS A 116 16.34 -10.57 5.06
C LYS A 116 16.43 -11.72 6.06
N GLU A 117 15.79 -11.58 7.22
CA GLU A 117 15.80 -12.57 8.30
C GLU A 117 14.68 -13.60 8.17
N LEU A 118 13.75 -13.46 7.20
CA LEU A 118 12.68 -14.42 6.98
C LEU A 118 13.23 -15.75 6.46
N GLU A 119 12.90 -16.84 7.15
CA GLU A 119 13.26 -18.20 6.76
C GLU A 119 12.14 -18.83 5.93
N LEU A 120 12.03 -18.46 4.65
CA LEU A 120 10.97 -18.96 3.76
C LEU A 120 11.39 -20.22 3.00
N LYS A 121 10.55 -21.25 3.06
CA LYS A 121 10.82 -22.59 2.53
C LYS A 121 10.30 -22.80 1.11
N THR A 122 9.22 -22.13 0.75
CA THR A 122 8.51 -22.28 -0.52
C THR A 122 9.02 -21.29 -1.57
N GLU A 123 8.81 -21.62 -2.85
CA GLU A 123 9.09 -20.67 -3.94
C GLU A 123 8.15 -19.47 -3.93
N GLN A 124 6.88 -19.69 -3.55
CA GLN A 124 5.88 -18.62 -3.46
C GLN A 124 6.23 -17.63 -2.35
N GLY A 125 6.63 -18.12 -1.17
CA GLY A 125 7.09 -17.29 -0.06
C GLY A 125 8.28 -16.43 -0.47
N ARG A 126 9.33 -17.04 -1.04
CA ARG A 126 10.51 -16.29 -1.53
C ARG A 126 10.17 -15.28 -2.64
N TYR A 127 9.18 -15.60 -3.49
CA TYR A 127 8.70 -14.66 -4.48
C TYR A 127 8.04 -13.42 -3.85
N ILE A 128 7.17 -13.61 -2.86
CA ILE A 128 6.55 -12.49 -2.11
C ILE A 128 7.62 -11.68 -1.37
N GLN A 129 8.58 -12.33 -0.72
CA GLN A 129 9.72 -11.67 -0.06
C GLN A 129 10.50 -10.81 -1.05
N GLY A 130 10.76 -11.29 -2.26
CA GLY A 130 11.44 -10.51 -3.31
C GLY A 130 10.67 -9.24 -3.67
N LEU A 131 9.36 -9.34 -3.92
CA LEU A 131 8.52 -8.16 -4.23
C LEU A 131 8.52 -7.13 -3.10
N LEU A 132 8.44 -7.58 -1.84
CA LEU A 132 8.51 -6.68 -0.68
C LEU A 132 9.90 -6.06 -0.55
N TYR A 133 10.95 -6.83 -0.79
CA TYR A 133 12.33 -6.37 -0.72
C TYR A 133 12.61 -5.28 -1.75
N ASP A 134 12.22 -5.50 -3.00
CA ASP A 134 12.41 -4.56 -4.10
C ASP A 134 11.72 -3.22 -3.79
N TYR A 135 10.48 -3.27 -3.27
CA TYR A 135 9.77 -2.08 -2.82
C TYR A 135 10.54 -1.30 -1.74
N TRP A 136 10.98 -1.96 -0.66
CA TRP A 136 11.68 -1.25 0.43
C TRP A 136 13.07 -0.77 0.03
N GLU A 137 13.77 -1.51 -0.84
CA GLU A 137 15.06 -1.08 -1.37
C GLU A 137 14.89 0.20 -2.20
N HIS A 138 13.84 0.28 -3.01
CA HIS A 138 13.50 1.50 -3.73
C HIS A 138 13.18 2.67 -2.80
N GLN A 139 12.37 2.45 -1.75
CA GLN A 139 12.10 3.49 -0.76
C GLN A 139 13.38 4.01 -0.09
N ALA A 140 14.33 3.11 0.21
CA ALA A 140 15.62 3.51 0.76
C ALA A 140 16.38 4.42 -0.22
N GLN A 141 16.41 4.06 -1.51
CA GLN A 141 17.07 4.85 -2.55
C GLN A 141 16.43 6.24 -2.72
N VAL A 142 15.10 6.34 -2.64
CA VAL A 142 14.38 7.62 -2.71
C VAL A 142 14.74 8.53 -1.53
N LEU A 143 14.81 7.97 -0.31
CA LEU A 143 15.17 8.72 0.90
C LEU A 143 16.62 9.22 0.88
N GLU A 144 17.53 8.50 0.23
CA GLU A 144 18.91 8.98 0.04
C GLU A 144 19.01 10.08 -1.04
N GLN A 145 18.20 10.00 -2.10
CA GLN A 145 18.15 10.99 -3.18
C GLN A 145 17.41 12.29 -2.80
N ALA A 146 16.58 12.28 -1.74
CA ALA A 146 15.88 13.48 -1.27
C ALA A 146 16.83 14.65 -0.95
N ASN A 147 18.11 14.38 -0.67
CA ASN A 147 19.12 15.38 -0.38
C ASN A 147 19.82 15.96 -1.64
N THR A 148 19.59 15.41 -2.84
CA THR A 148 20.32 15.77 -4.08
C THR A 148 19.52 16.58 -5.09
N ALA A 149 18.34 17.10 -4.72
CA ALA A 149 17.44 17.89 -5.59
C ALA A 149 17.00 17.18 -6.90
N GLN A 150 17.17 15.85 -6.99
CA GLN A 150 16.62 15.05 -8.08
C GLN A 150 15.14 14.79 -7.82
N THR A 151 14.30 15.21 -8.76
CA THR A 151 12.87 14.91 -8.73
C THR A 151 12.63 13.42 -8.98
N THR A 152 11.99 12.73 -8.04
CA THR A 152 11.56 11.34 -8.23
C THR A 152 10.55 11.26 -9.38
N ASP A 153 10.71 10.30 -10.29
CA ASP A 153 9.75 10.05 -11.37
C ASP A 153 8.44 9.49 -10.78
N ALA A 154 7.34 10.22 -10.98
CA ALA A 154 6.02 9.82 -10.51
C ALA A 154 5.58 8.44 -11.07
N ASN A 155 5.98 8.10 -12.30
CA ASN A 155 5.68 6.77 -12.87
C ASN A 155 6.42 5.67 -12.12
N GLN A 156 7.66 5.93 -11.71
CA GLN A 156 8.44 4.99 -10.93
C GLN A 156 7.80 4.76 -9.55
N GLN A 157 7.32 5.82 -8.88
CA GLN A 157 6.61 5.67 -7.60
C GLN A 157 5.33 4.82 -7.73
N VAL A 158 4.56 5.02 -8.80
CA VAL A 158 3.34 4.23 -9.07
C VAL A 158 3.68 2.76 -9.32
N ASN A 159 4.71 2.48 -10.10
CA ASN A 159 5.14 1.11 -10.37
C ASN A 159 5.58 0.38 -9.09
N GLN A 160 6.29 1.07 -8.20
CA GLN A 160 6.74 0.50 -6.94
C GLN A 160 5.58 0.24 -5.97
N LEU A 161 4.60 1.15 -5.93
CA LEU A 161 3.36 0.90 -5.21
C LEU A 161 2.60 -0.31 -5.80
N ASN A 162 2.59 -0.48 -7.12
CA ASN A 162 1.98 -1.64 -7.76
C ASN A 162 2.68 -2.96 -7.37
N GLU A 163 4.00 -2.99 -7.28
CA GLU A 163 4.77 -4.16 -6.84
C GLU A 163 4.45 -4.55 -5.39
N TYR A 164 4.37 -3.57 -4.50
CA TYR A 164 3.94 -3.80 -3.12
C TYR A 164 2.51 -4.35 -3.03
N LEU A 165 1.56 -3.73 -3.75
CA LEU A 165 0.17 -4.20 -3.78
C LEU A 165 0.04 -5.59 -4.39
N HIS A 166 0.91 -5.93 -5.33
CA HIS A 166 0.98 -7.27 -5.91
C HIS A 166 1.48 -8.30 -4.88
N ALA A 167 2.51 -7.97 -4.09
CA ALA A 167 2.97 -8.82 -2.99
C ALA A 167 1.84 -9.12 -1.99
N GLN A 168 1.08 -8.08 -1.61
CA GLN A 168 -0.07 -8.21 -0.72
C GLN A 168 -1.19 -9.07 -1.33
N SER A 169 -1.49 -8.85 -2.61
CA SER A 169 -2.49 -9.64 -3.34
C SER A 169 -2.10 -11.12 -3.44
N GLN A 170 -0.81 -11.41 -3.64
CA GLN A 170 -0.26 -12.75 -3.66
C GLN A 170 -0.43 -13.47 -2.32
N LEU A 171 -0.02 -12.83 -1.21
CA LEU A 171 -0.16 -13.40 0.12
C LEU A 171 -1.62 -13.64 0.48
N HIS A 172 -2.49 -12.66 0.22
CA HIS A 172 -3.92 -12.77 0.49
C HIS A 172 -4.58 -13.92 -0.29
N HIS A 173 -4.27 -14.05 -1.58
CA HIS A 173 -4.79 -15.16 -2.39
C HIS A 173 -4.31 -16.52 -1.85
N TRP A 174 -3.02 -16.64 -1.54
CA TRP A 174 -2.41 -17.88 -1.06
C TRP A 174 -3.05 -18.37 0.25
N ARG A 175 -3.21 -17.47 1.22
CA ARG A 175 -3.88 -17.74 2.51
C ARG A 175 -5.32 -18.22 2.33
N ASN A 176 -6.06 -17.61 1.41
CA ASN A 176 -7.44 -17.99 1.14
C ASN A 176 -7.54 -19.38 0.49
N ALA A 177 -6.60 -19.72 -0.40
CA ALA A 177 -6.52 -21.05 -1.01
C ALA A 177 -6.28 -22.14 0.06
N GLN A 178 -5.36 -21.91 1.00
CA GLN A 178 -5.08 -22.84 2.11
C GLN A 178 -6.29 -23.07 3.03
N THR A 179 -7.07 -22.01 3.29
CA THR A 179 -8.30 -22.10 4.09
C THR A 179 -9.38 -22.92 3.38
N ALA A 180 -9.48 -22.82 2.05
CA ALA A 180 -10.43 -23.58 1.25
C ALA A 180 -10.05 -25.07 1.21
N GLU A 181 -8.77 -25.38 0.96
CA GLU A 181 -8.27 -26.77 0.94
C GLU A 181 -8.43 -27.46 2.31
N SER A 182 -8.13 -26.75 3.41
CA SER A 182 -8.30 -27.28 4.76
C SER A 182 -9.76 -27.66 5.08
N LYS A 183 -10.73 -26.91 4.54
CA LYS A 183 -12.16 -27.22 4.72
C LYS A 183 -12.57 -28.45 3.92
N MET A 184 -12.09 -28.60 2.69
CA MET A 184 -12.43 -29.75 1.83
C MET A 184 -11.82 -31.06 2.33
N GLN A 185 -10.72 -31.02 3.08
CA GLN A 185 -10.12 -32.22 3.69
C GLN A 185 -10.78 -32.64 5.02
N ALA A 186 -11.63 -31.78 5.60
CA ALA A 186 -12.32 -32.04 6.87
C ALA A 186 -13.77 -32.57 6.68
N GLU A 187 -14.26 -32.64 5.45
CA GLU A 187 -15.56 -33.23 5.04
C GLU A 187 -15.39 -34.65 4.49
#